data_AF-A0AA41HEG2-F1
#
_entry.id   AF-A0AA41HEG2-F1
#
_cell.length_a   1.000
_cell.length_b   1.000
_cell.length_c   1.000
_cell.angle_alpha   90.00
_cell.angle_beta   90.00
_cell.angle_gamma   90.00
#
_symmetry.space_group_name_H-M   'P 1'
#
loop_
_entity.id
_entity.type
_entity.pdbx_description
1 polymer ?
#
loop_
_entity_poly.entity_id
_entity_poly.type
_entity_poly.pdbx_seq_one_letter_code
_entity_poly.pdbx_strand_id
1 'polypeptide(L)'
;MPRYSAQYLSQLLTRRDYGALVDLQGVALGWEGYDARLPSFGWPQPIFVIFEILTWLAQADRSGVWTYYEATPVVRLDCALATLEMLKAVELQQQYAHGKMHWQDSEVSRKLDYWIRENEQTIIEWAFATLVDHPVELAMVSS
;
A
#
# COMPACT_ATOMS: atom_id res chain seq x y z
N MET A 1 -18.02 20.35 1.27
CA MET A 1 -17.39 20.34 2.62
C MET A 1 -16.50 19.13 2.67
N PRO A 2 -15.27 19.21 3.20
CA PRO A 2 -14.41 18.04 3.30
C PRO A 2 -15.11 16.97 4.12
N ARG A 3 -15.15 15.74 3.61
CA ARG A 3 -15.86 14.60 4.20
C ARG A 3 -15.33 14.24 5.59
N TYR A 4 -14.04 14.48 5.84
CA TYR A 4 -13.38 14.25 7.12
C TYR A 4 -12.71 15.53 7.64
N SER A 5 -12.65 15.68 8.98
CA SER A 5 -11.99 16.84 9.59
C SER A 5 -10.46 16.68 9.55
N ALA A 6 -9.74 17.80 9.37
CA ALA A 6 -8.28 17.81 9.42
C ALA A 6 -7.74 17.26 10.77
N GLN A 7 -8.48 17.49 11.85
CA GLN A 7 -8.13 16.96 13.17
C GLN A 7 -8.19 15.42 13.21
N TYR A 8 -9.20 14.81 12.58
CA TYR A 8 -9.31 13.35 12.51
C TYR A 8 -8.15 12.73 11.72
N LEU A 9 -7.83 13.29 10.56
CA LEU A 9 -6.69 12.82 9.75
C LEU A 9 -5.35 12.96 10.50
N SER A 10 -5.15 14.07 11.21
CA SER A 10 -3.96 14.28 12.04
C SER A 10 -3.83 13.25 13.17
N GLN A 11 -4.93 12.86 13.81
CA GLN A 11 -4.92 11.79 14.82
C GLN A 11 -4.51 10.44 14.23
N LEU A 12 -5.02 10.08 13.04
CA LEU A 12 -4.62 8.84 12.37
C LEU A 12 -3.12 8.82 12.02
N LEU A 13 -2.60 9.93 11.47
CA LEU A 13 -1.17 10.07 11.18
C LEU A 13 -0.26 10.02 12.42
N THR A 14 -0.81 10.36 13.59
CA THR A 14 -0.07 10.36 14.87
C THR A 14 0.00 8.96 15.49
N ARG A 15 -1.03 8.12 15.29
CA ARG A 15 -1.09 6.76 15.84
C ARG A 15 0.01 5.84 15.29
N ARG A 16 0.34 6.00 14.01
CA ARG A 16 1.41 5.24 13.32
C ARG A 16 1.32 3.72 13.48
N ASP A 17 0.10 3.19 13.48
CA ASP A 17 -0.18 1.76 13.60
C ASP A 17 -0.91 1.22 12.35
N TYR A 18 -0.92 -0.09 12.19
CA TYR A 18 -1.60 -0.77 11.07
C TYR A 18 -3.08 -0.37 10.98
N GLY A 19 -3.77 -0.28 12.12
CA GLY A 19 -5.19 0.09 12.17
C GLY A 19 -5.46 1.48 11.60
N ALA A 20 -4.58 2.44 11.86
CA ALA A 20 -4.68 3.78 11.30
C ALA A 20 -4.46 3.80 9.78
N LEU A 21 -3.61 2.93 9.22
CA LEU A 21 -3.50 2.77 7.75
C LEU A 21 -4.79 2.19 7.16
N VAL A 22 -5.42 1.22 7.83
CA VAL A 22 -6.72 0.67 7.42
C VAL A 22 -7.81 1.75 7.46
N ASP A 23 -7.85 2.57 8.51
CA ASP A 23 -8.80 3.68 8.63
C ASP A 23 -8.59 4.70 7.49
N LEU A 24 -7.34 5.06 7.19
CA LEU A 24 -6.98 5.96 6.08
C LEU A 24 -7.31 5.37 4.70
N GLN A 25 -7.13 4.06 4.51
CA GLN A 25 -7.55 3.38 3.28
C GLN A 25 -9.07 3.46 3.11
N GLY A 26 -9.82 3.25 4.20
CA GLY A 26 -11.29 3.39 4.21
C GLY A 26 -11.75 4.80 3.83
N VAL A 27 -11.03 5.84 4.28
CA VAL A 27 -11.25 7.22 3.84
C VAL A 27 -11.03 7.37 2.34
N ALA A 28 -9.89 6.89 1.82
CA ALA A 28 -9.52 7.04 0.40
C ALA A 28 -10.45 6.28 -0.56
N LEU A 29 -10.98 5.13 -0.14
CA LEU A 29 -12.00 4.36 -0.89
C LEU A 29 -13.32 5.12 -1.02
N GLY A 30 -13.58 6.10 -0.15
CA GLY A 30 -14.76 6.95 -0.21
C GLY A 30 -14.66 8.14 -1.17
N TRP A 31 -13.51 8.35 -1.80
CA TRP A 31 -13.27 9.47 -2.71
C TRP A 31 -13.97 9.26 -4.06
N GLU A 32 -14.59 10.32 -4.60
CA GLU A 32 -15.36 10.25 -5.86
C GLU A 32 -14.51 9.87 -7.09
N GLY A 33 -13.20 10.12 -7.05
CA GLY A 33 -12.27 9.78 -8.12
C GLY A 33 -11.84 8.30 -8.14
N TYR A 34 -12.30 7.47 -7.20
CA TYR A 34 -11.95 6.06 -7.13
C TYR A 34 -12.54 5.26 -8.30
N ASP A 35 -11.69 4.53 -9.04
CA ASP A 35 -12.11 3.56 -10.07
C ASP A 35 -11.24 2.30 -10.02
N ALA A 36 -11.84 1.18 -9.61
CA ALA A 36 -11.22 -0.14 -9.49
C ALA A 36 -10.52 -0.65 -10.79
N ARG A 37 -10.92 -0.11 -11.95
CA ARG A 37 -10.39 -0.50 -13.27
C ARG A 37 -9.09 0.22 -13.63
N LEU A 38 -8.79 1.34 -12.97
CA LEU A 38 -7.55 2.07 -13.19
C LEU A 38 -6.39 1.40 -12.42
N PRO A 39 -5.16 1.42 -12.95
CA PRO A 39 -4.01 0.81 -12.27
C PRO A 39 -3.78 1.32 -10.84
N SER A 40 -3.90 2.64 -10.61
CA SER A 40 -3.73 3.26 -9.29
C SER A 40 -5.05 3.54 -8.56
N PHE A 41 -6.15 2.95 -9.03
CA PHE A 41 -7.51 3.29 -8.60
C PHE A 41 -7.94 4.74 -8.87
N GLY A 42 -7.17 5.50 -9.66
CA GLY A 42 -7.35 6.94 -9.83
C GLY A 42 -6.69 7.78 -8.73
N TRP A 43 -6.15 7.16 -7.68
CA TRP A 43 -5.45 7.87 -6.62
C TRP A 43 -4.09 8.41 -7.09
N PRO A 44 -3.58 9.47 -6.43
CA PRO A 44 -2.18 9.87 -6.55
C PRO A 44 -1.26 8.71 -6.22
N GLN A 45 -0.17 8.58 -6.99
CA GLN A 45 0.71 7.41 -6.91
C GLN A 45 1.24 7.10 -5.49
N PRO A 46 1.74 8.06 -4.69
CA PRO A 46 2.23 7.77 -3.34
C PRO A 46 1.15 7.17 -2.43
N ILE A 47 -0.08 7.67 -2.55
CA ILE A 47 -1.22 7.19 -1.76
C ILE A 47 -1.65 5.80 -2.21
N PHE A 48 -1.71 5.60 -3.53
CA PHE A 48 -2.01 4.31 -4.12
C PHE A 48 -1.06 3.22 -3.62
N VAL A 49 0.24 3.43 -3.73
CA VAL A 49 1.20 2.37 -3.44
C VAL A 49 1.18 1.99 -1.95
N ILE A 50 0.93 2.94 -1.06
CA ILE A 50 0.80 2.66 0.38
C ILE A 50 -0.35 1.69 0.65
N PHE A 51 -1.53 1.96 0.09
CA PHE A 51 -2.71 1.12 0.30
C PHE A 51 -2.67 -0.19 -0.49
N GLU A 52 -1.96 -0.21 -1.62
CA GLU A 52 -1.67 -1.43 -2.35
C GLU A 52 -0.74 -2.35 -1.54
N ILE A 53 0.32 -1.80 -0.95
CA ILE A 53 1.22 -2.52 -0.04
C ILE A 53 0.48 -2.98 1.23
N LEU A 54 -0.44 -2.19 1.78
CA LEU A 54 -1.27 -2.63 2.90
C LEU A 54 -2.10 -3.88 2.55
N THR A 55 -2.61 -3.94 1.33
CA THR A 55 -3.36 -5.10 0.82
C THR A 55 -2.44 -6.31 0.64
N TRP A 56 -1.22 -6.08 0.17
CA TRP A 56 -0.17 -7.10 0.07
C TRP A 56 0.18 -7.71 1.44
N LEU A 57 0.36 -6.88 2.47
CA LEU A 57 0.57 -7.31 3.85
C LEU A 57 -0.61 -8.16 4.37
N ALA A 58 -1.83 -7.68 4.16
CA ALA A 58 -3.04 -8.35 4.65
C ALA A 58 -3.23 -9.76 4.05
N GLN A 59 -2.89 -9.94 2.77
CA GLN A 59 -2.99 -11.24 2.09
C GLN A 59 -1.87 -12.19 2.53
N ALA A 60 -0.65 -11.68 2.71
CA ALA A 60 0.47 -12.44 3.23
C ALA A 60 0.15 -13.05 4.60
N ASP A 61 -0.43 -12.27 5.52
CA ASP A 61 -0.81 -12.75 6.85
C ASP A 61 -1.95 -13.78 6.83
N ARG A 62 -2.97 -13.58 5.99
CA ARG A 62 -4.19 -14.41 5.99
C ARG A 62 -4.07 -15.71 5.20
N SER A 63 -3.41 -15.68 4.05
CA SER A 63 -3.47 -16.76 3.05
C SER A 63 -2.16 -17.00 2.31
N GLY A 64 -1.12 -16.24 2.66
CA GLY A 64 0.16 -16.21 1.96
C GLY A 64 0.15 -15.23 0.80
N VAL A 65 1.31 -14.63 0.54
CA VAL A 65 1.52 -13.52 -0.39
C VAL A 65 1.22 -13.89 -1.84
N TRP A 66 1.27 -15.17 -2.17
CA TRP A 66 0.95 -15.67 -3.51
C TRP A 66 -0.49 -15.36 -3.91
N THR A 67 -1.45 -15.34 -2.97
CA THR A 67 -2.87 -15.02 -3.27
C THR A 67 -3.05 -13.59 -3.72
N TYR A 68 -2.24 -12.67 -3.17
CA TYR A 68 -2.20 -11.29 -3.64
C TYR A 68 -1.76 -11.21 -5.09
N TYR A 69 -0.65 -11.86 -5.45
CA TYR A 69 -0.13 -11.81 -6.82
C TYR A 69 -1.06 -12.52 -7.82
N GLU A 70 -1.71 -13.61 -7.41
CA GLU A 70 -2.71 -14.31 -8.22
C GLU A 70 -3.93 -13.42 -8.52
N ALA A 71 -4.42 -12.70 -7.52
CA ALA A 71 -5.63 -11.89 -7.63
C ALA A 71 -5.40 -10.50 -8.24
N THR A 72 -4.16 -10.03 -8.32
CA THR A 72 -3.84 -8.66 -8.71
C THR A 72 -3.49 -8.54 -10.19
N PRO A 73 -4.17 -7.66 -10.97
CA PRO A 73 -3.84 -7.44 -12.37
C PRO A 73 -2.41 -6.98 -12.58
N VAL A 74 -1.74 -7.49 -13.61
CA VAL A 74 -0.33 -7.17 -13.93
C VAL A 74 -0.09 -5.66 -14.03
N VAL A 75 -1.00 -4.93 -14.66
CA VAL A 75 -0.90 -3.46 -14.80
C VAL A 75 -0.87 -2.72 -13.45
N ARG A 76 -1.52 -3.27 -12.41
CA ARG A 76 -1.49 -2.73 -11.05
C ARG A 76 -0.16 -3.04 -10.37
N LEU A 77 0.33 -4.28 -10.53
CA LEU A 77 1.66 -4.67 -10.05
C LEU A 77 2.76 -3.79 -10.66
N ASP A 78 2.69 -3.51 -11.96
CA ASP A 78 3.60 -2.60 -12.66
C ASP A 78 3.51 -1.16 -12.14
N CYS A 79 2.29 -0.67 -11.89
CA CYS A 79 2.07 0.65 -11.33
C CYS A 79 2.67 0.76 -9.92
N ALA A 80 2.50 -0.26 -9.07
CA ALA A 80 3.09 -0.32 -7.74
C ALA A 80 4.62 -0.29 -7.81
N LEU A 81 5.22 -1.13 -8.66
CA LEU A 81 6.67 -1.17 -8.84
C LEU A 81 7.27 0.17 -9.30
N ALA A 82 6.68 0.79 -10.32
CA ALA A 82 7.13 2.09 -10.82
C ALA A 82 7.02 3.17 -9.74
N THR A 83 5.98 3.10 -8.90
CA THR A 83 5.81 4.05 -7.79
C THR A 83 6.83 3.81 -6.67
N LEU A 84 7.10 2.56 -6.30
CA LEU A 84 8.13 2.24 -5.30
C LEU A 84 9.53 2.69 -5.75
N GLU A 85 9.82 2.57 -7.06
CA GLU A 85 11.05 3.07 -7.66
C GLU A 85 11.14 4.61 -7.57
N MET A 86 10.07 5.32 -7.95
CA MET A 86 9.99 6.79 -7.85
C MET A 86 10.21 7.27 -6.40
N LEU A 87 9.62 6.57 -5.42
CA LEU A 87 9.75 6.88 -3.99
C LEU A 87 11.08 6.41 -3.39
N LYS A 88 11.95 5.76 -4.19
CA LYS A 88 13.23 5.20 -3.75
C LYS A 88 13.10 4.23 -2.57
N ALA A 89 12.00 3.48 -2.52
CA ALA A 89 11.75 2.43 -1.52
C ALA A 89 12.48 1.14 -1.92
N VAL A 90 13.82 1.21 -2.02
CA VAL A 90 14.65 0.23 -2.73
C VAL A 90 14.41 -1.22 -2.28
N GLU A 91 14.48 -1.50 -0.98
CA GLU A 91 14.32 -2.88 -0.49
C GLU A 91 12.89 -3.40 -0.71
N LEU A 92 11.89 -2.58 -0.40
CA LEU A 92 10.48 -2.94 -0.62
C LEU A 92 10.19 -3.19 -2.11
N GLN A 93 10.74 -2.36 -2.99
CA GLN A 93 10.67 -2.52 -4.44
C GLN A 93 11.29 -3.84 -4.88
N GLN A 94 12.46 -4.21 -4.36
CA GLN A 94 13.15 -5.45 -4.72
C GLN A 94 12.36 -6.69 -4.30
N GLN A 95 11.82 -6.72 -3.08
CA GLN A 95 11.03 -7.84 -2.57
C GLN A 95 9.71 -7.98 -3.33
N TYR A 96 9.04 -6.86 -3.59
CA TYR A 96 7.81 -6.84 -4.37
C TYR A 96 8.06 -7.29 -5.83
N ALA A 97 9.15 -6.84 -6.45
CA ALA A 97 9.54 -7.27 -7.80
C ALA A 97 9.85 -8.77 -7.85
N HIS A 98 10.58 -9.27 -6.85
CA HIS A 98 10.90 -10.69 -6.74
C HIS A 98 9.64 -11.54 -6.58
N GLY A 99 8.72 -11.14 -5.70
CA GLY A 99 7.42 -11.80 -5.54
C GLY A 99 6.62 -11.81 -6.84
N LYS A 100 6.49 -10.67 -7.52
CA LYS A 100 5.80 -10.59 -8.82
C LYS A 100 6.34 -11.59 -9.86
N MET A 101 7.65 -11.81 -9.91
CA MET A 101 8.28 -12.72 -10.88
C MET A 101 8.16 -14.19 -10.50
N HIS A 102 8.05 -14.51 -9.20
CA HIS A 102 8.28 -15.86 -8.70
C HIS A 102 7.20 -16.38 -7.74
N TRP A 103 6.05 -15.71 -7.60
CA TRP A 103 4.99 -16.09 -6.65
C TRP A 103 4.44 -17.51 -6.84
N GLN A 104 4.57 -18.09 -8.04
CA GLN A 104 4.17 -19.47 -8.33
C GLN A 104 5.12 -20.51 -7.73
N ASP A 105 6.32 -20.10 -7.32
CA ASP A 105 7.26 -20.92 -6.56
C ASP A 105 6.90 -20.84 -5.06
N SER A 106 6.51 -21.98 -4.50
CA SER A 106 6.07 -22.07 -3.10
C SER A 106 7.17 -21.78 -2.10
N GLU A 107 8.44 -22.06 -2.42
CA GLU A 107 9.56 -21.74 -1.55
C GLU A 107 9.82 -20.23 -1.53
N VAL A 108 9.75 -19.58 -2.70
CA VAL A 108 9.89 -18.12 -2.82
C VAL A 108 8.77 -17.41 -2.09
N SER A 109 7.52 -17.81 -2.32
CA SER A 109 6.36 -17.21 -1.64
C SER A 109 6.46 -17.36 -0.12
N ARG A 110 6.87 -18.53 0.39
CA ARG A 110 7.08 -18.74 1.83
C ARG A 110 8.21 -17.87 2.40
N LYS A 111 9.31 -17.70 1.68
CA LYS A 111 10.41 -16.81 2.09
C LYS A 111 9.96 -15.35 2.14
N LEU A 112 9.15 -14.94 1.17
CA LEU A 112 8.59 -13.60 1.11
C LEU A 112 7.57 -13.35 2.22
N ASP A 113 6.69 -14.31 2.51
CA ASP A 113 5.78 -14.26 3.67
C ASP A 113 6.54 -14.03 4.98
N TYR A 114 7.65 -14.77 5.16
CA TYR A 114 8.52 -14.59 6.33
C TYR A 114 9.17 -13.21 6.36
N TRP A 115 9.72 -12.75 5.23
CA TRP A 115 10.32 -11.42 5.15
C TRP A 115 9.30 -10.32 5.46
N ILE A 116 8.07 -10.43 4.93
CA ILE A 116 6.98 -9.48 5.22
C ILE A 116 6.71 -9.42 6.72
N ARG A 117 6.58 -10.57 7.40
CA ARG A 117 6.32 -10.62 8.83
C ARG A 117 7.43 -9.97 9.66
N GLU A 118 8.69 -10.21 9.33
CA GLU A 118 9.83 -9.64 10.05
C GLU A 118 9.98 -8.12 9.80
N ASN A 119 9.45 -7.61 8.68
CA ASN A 119 9.61 -6.22 8.27
C ASN A 119 8.30 -5.41 8.32
N GLU A 120 7.21 -5.99 8.83
CA GLU A 120 5.87 -5.37 8.82
C GLU A 120 5.91 -3.97 9.47
N GLN A 121 6.54 -3.84 10.63
CA GLN A 121 6.66 -2.57 11.33
C GLN A 121 7.45 -1.53 10.52
N THR A 122 8.56 -1.94 9.88
CA THR A 122 9.36 -1.06 9.02
C THR A 122 8.57 -0.59 7.79
N ILE A 123 7.74 -1.46 7.23
CA ILE A 123 6.86 -1.12 6.10
C ILE A 123 5.78 -0.12 6.55
N ILE A 124 5.18 -0.33 7.72
CA ILE A 124 4.20 0.60 8.31
C ILE A 124 4.85 1.97 8.55
N GLU A 125 6.05 2.02 9.12
CA GLU A 125 6.78 3.26 9.35
C GLU A 125 7.10 3.99 8.05
N TRP A 126 7.53 3.27 7.01
CA TRP A 126 7.74 3.82 5.67
C TRP A 126 6.44 4.39 5.08
N ALA A 127 5.31 3.70 5.24
CA ALA A 127 4.02 4.18 4.79
C ALA A 127 3.64 5.51 5.46
N PHE A 128 3.79 5.61 6.78
CA PHE A 128 3.51 6.87 7.50
C PHE A 128 4.47 8.00 7.12
N ALA A 129 5.76 7.71 6.95
CA ALA A 129 6.73 8.71 6.47
C ALA A 129 6.31 9.23 5.08
N THR A 130 5.94 8.32 4.17
CA THR A 130 5.48 8.69 2.83
C THR A 130 4.20 9.52 2.85
N LEU A 131 3.22 9.18 3.71
CA LEU A 131 1.99 9.96 3.88
C LEU A 131 2.27 11.38 4.40
N VAL A 132 3.22 11.54 5.33
CA VAL A 132 3.62 12.84 5.88
C VAL A 132 4.32 13.70 4.83
N ASP A 133 5.10 13.10 3.94
CA ASP A 133 5.80 13.79 2.86
C ASP A 133 4.87 14.21 1.71
N HIS A 134 3.66 13.64 1.62
CA HIS A 134 2.67 13.88 0.55
C HIS A 134 1.31 14.36 1.08
N PRO A 135 1.26 15.50 1.81
CA PRO A 135 0.04 15.96 2.46
C PRO A 135 -1.03 16.43 1.47
N VAL A 136 -0.63 16.91 0.29
CA VAL A 136 -1.56 17.39 -0.75
C VAL A 136 -2.31 16.23 -1.38
N GLU A 137 -1.59 15.16 -1.70
CA GLU A 137 -2.13 13.94 -2.26
C GLU A 137 -3.06 13.23 -1.26
N LEU A 138 -2.68 13.20 0.01
CA LEU A 138 -3.54 12.66 1.07
C LEU A 138 -4.80 13.51 1.24
N ALA A 139 -4.70 14.84 1.21
CA ALA A 139 -5.85 15.73 1.28
C ALA A 139 -6.81 15.52 0.11
N MET A 140 -6.29 15.24 -1.09
CA MET A 140 -7.08 15.00 -2.30
C MET A 140 -8.01 13.78 -2.16
N VAL A 141 -7.51 12.69 -1.57
CA VAL A 141 -8.31 11.46 -1.42
C VAL A 141 -9.14 11.43 -0.13
N SER A 142 -9.04 12.45 0.71
CA SER A 142 -9.76 12.54 1.99
C SER A 142 -10.81 13.66 2.03
N SER A 143 -10.91 14.44 0.95
CA SER A 143 -11.89 15.51 0.76
C SER A 143 -13.27 15.02 0.36
#